data_AF-A0A0F6HFQ5-F1
#
_entry.id   AF-A0A0F6HFQ5-F1
#
_cell.length_a   1.000
_cell.length_b   1.000
_cell.length_c   1.000
_cell.angle_alpha   90.00
_cell.angle_beta   90.00
_cell.angle_gamma   90.00
#
_symmetry.space_group_name_H-M   'P 1'
#
loop_
_entity.id
_entity.type
_entity.pdbx_description
1 polymer ?
#
loop_
_entity_poly.entity_id
_entity_poly.type
_entity_poly.pdbx_seq_one_letter_code
_entity_poly.pdbx_strand_id
1 'polypeptide(L)'
;MGSFQDYSIFRKWWKKETPPAKGYTKSYSATTSSGDILQADLNFHDKKVRLTLEIASENGKIYIATIKDGEIIQEKDLSSGRMVPIYSKLAPFQEVFSCLPDPDLLNTLGGLYGISKQPLGHVEEQTHRPWETSTRYDHIFGINREKTLWQRIFSRNRKYKEPWIVRVKKRFWSELQDLILGACSALGIYYAYTDFYMLGFSLAVFGLLFGGLDWMLRKRNPLFVKVILFMSLGSYFYYVGYTRY
;
A
#
# COMPACT_ATOMS: atom_id res chain seq x y z
N MET A 1 -40.64 -0.88 -7.59
CA MET A 1 -40.24 0.14 -8.57
C MET A 1 -39.41 1.19 -7.83
N GLY A 2 -38.09 1.01 -7.76
CA GLY A 2 -37.20 2.01 -7.16
C GLY A 2 -36.80 3.00 -8.23
N SER A 3 -37.07 4.29 -8.03
CA SER A 3 -36.46 5.34 -8.85
C SER A 3 -34.95 5.17 -8.78
N PHE A 4 -34.29 4.99 -9.92
CA PHE A 4 -32.84 5.11 -10.00
C PHE A 4 -32.48 6.56 -9.71
N GLN A 5 -32.25 6.88 -8.43
CA GLN A 5 -31.68 8.15 -8.03
C GLN A 5 -30.19 8.12 -8.39
N ASP A 6 -29.75 9.12 -9.16
CA ASP A 6 -28.35 9.30 -9.50
C ASP A 6 -27.56 9.83 -8.28
N TYR A 7 -27.18 8.92 -7.39
CA TYR A 7 -26.33 9.20 -6.21
C TYR A 7 -24.94 9.75 -6.59
N SER A 8 -24.56 9.69 -7.87
CA SER A 8 -23.33 10.28 -8.42
C SER A 8 -23.26 11.80 -8.23
N ILE A 9 -24.41 12.49 -8.17
CA ILE A 9 -24.49 13.94 -7.97
C ILE A 9 -24.07 14.30 -6.54
N PHE A 10 -24.62 13.61 -5.54
CA PHE A 10 -24.30 13.85 -4.13
C PHE A 10 -22.83 13.56 -3.81
N ARG A 11 -22.23 12.58 -4.48
CA ARG A 11 -20.80 12.30 -4.35
C ARG A 11 -19.92 13.47 -4.79
N LYS A 12 -20.30 14.19 -5.86
CA LYS A 12 -19.53 15.36 -6.34
C LYS A 12 -19.58 16.54 -5.38
N TRP A 13 -20.55 16.56 -4.45
CA TRP A 13 -20.64 17.61 -3.44
C TRP A 13 -19.57 17.47 -2.36
N TRP A 14 -19.11 16.24 -2.10
CA TRP A 14 -18.06 15.97 -1.14
C TRP A 14 -16.69 16.43 -1.66
N LYS A 15 -16.11 17.40 -0.95
CA LYS A 15 -14.75 17.90 -1.15
C LYS A 15 -13.88 17.46 0.02
N LYS A 16 -12.66 17.08 -0.28
CA LYS A 16 -11.66 16.75 0.73
C LYS A 16 -11.07 18.03 1.29
N GLU A 17 -11.08 18.18 2.61
CA GLU A 17 -10.55 19.34 3.31
C GLU A 17 -9.54 18.96 4.38
N THR A 18 -8.82 19.96 4.88
CA THR A 18 -7.98 19.81 6.06
C THR A 18 -8.87 19.78 7.30
N PRO A 19 -8.70 18.80 8.20
CA PRO A 19 -9.53 18.69 9.40
C PRO A 19 -9.38 19.94 10.28
N PRO A 20 -10.48 20.64 10.61
CA PRO A 20 -10.43 21.82 11.48
C PRO A 20 -10.17 21.42 12.94
N ALA A 21 -10.57 20.21 13.33
CA ALA A 21 -10.38 19.68 14.67
C ALA A 21 -9.03 18.97 14.80
N LYS A 22 -8.26 19.34 15.84
CA LYS A 22 -7.00 18.67 16.19
C LYS A 22 -7.25 17.19 16.52
N GLY A 23 -6.39 16.31 16.00
CA GLY A 23 -6.45 14.86 16.23
C GLY A 23 -7.25 14.08 15.19
N TYR A 24 -7.84 14.73 14.18
CA TYR A 24 -8.45 14.05 13.04
C TYR A 24 -7.47 14.00 11.86
N THR A 25 -7.51 12.90 11.12
CA THR A 25 -6.57 12.59 10.03
C THR A 25 -7.09 13.02 8.67
N LYS A 26 -8.41 12.98 8.46
CA LYS A 26 -9.07 13.33 7.21
C LYS A 26 -10.36 14.09 7.52
N SER A 27 -10.75 15.00 6.63
CA SER A 27 -12.03 15.70 6.66
C SER A 27 -12.65 15.76 5.27
N TYR A 28 -13.97 15.67 5.23
CA TYR A 28 -14.78 15.90 4.05
C TYR A 28 -15.85 16.93 4.36
N SER A 29 -16.03 17.90 3.46
CA SER A 29 -17.11 18.89 3.51
C SER A 29 -18.03 18.72 2.30
N ALA A 30 -19.31 18.96 2.48
CA ALA A 30 -20.27 19.05 1.40
C ALA A 30 -21.24 20.20 1.68
N THR A 31 -21.58 20.95 0.63
CA THR A 31 -22.55 22.04 0.70
C THR A 31 -23.80 21.63 -0.08
N THR A 32 -24.93 21.59 0.59
CA THR A 32 -26.23 21.26 -0.02
C THR A 32 -26.75 22.46 -0.82
N SER A 33 -27.62 22.23 -1.80
CA SER A 33 -28.29 23.30 -2.57
C SER A 33 -29.07 24.30 -1.70
N SER A 34 -29.53 23.86 -0.53
CA SER A 34 -30.22 24.68 0.47
C SER A 34 -29.29 25.58 1.29
N GLY A 35 -27.97 25.47 1.10
CA GLY A 35 -26.96 26.20 1.87
C GLY A 35 -26.50 25.50 3.15
N ASP A 36 -26.96 24.28 3.43
CA ASP A 36 -26.52 23.50 4.58
C ASP A 36 -25.09 22.98 4.38
N ILE A 37 -24.27 23.04 5.43
CA ILE A 37 -22.88 22.57 5.41
C ILE A 37 -22.79 21.27 6.20
N LEU A 38 -22.39 20.21 5.51
CA LEU A 38 -22.17 18.88 6.06
C LEU A 38 -20.67 18.65 6.15
N GLN A 39 -20.19 18.17 7.29
CA GLN A 39 -18.79 17.85 7.46
C GLN A 39 -18.62 16.51 8.19
N ALA A 40 -17.66 15.72 7.73
CA ALA A 40 -17.30 14.44 8.31
C ALA A 40 -15.78 14.35 8.52
N ASP A 41 -15.35 14.38 9.78
CA ASP A 41 -13.94 14.23 10.18
C ASP A 41 -13.67 12.80 10.65
N LEU A 42 -12.61 12.17 10.14
CA LEU A 42 -12.17 10.82 10.53
C LEU A 42 -10.81 10.87 11.25
N ASN A 43 -10.77 10.29 12.44
CA ASN A 43 -9.55 9.88 13.12
C ASN A 43 -9.37 8.38 12.90
N PHE A 44 -8.38 8.03 12.07
CA PHE A 44 -8.08 6.65 11.70
C PHE A 44 -7.57 5.80 12.87
N HIS A 45 -6.82 6.40 13.81
CA HIS A 45 -6.23 5.67 14.94
C HIS A 45 -7.26 5.23 15.96
N ASP A 46 -8.15 6.15 16.34
CA ASP A 46 -9.18 5.89 17.36
C ASP A 46 -10.48 5.33 16.78
N LYS A 47 -10.53 5.10 15.46
CA LYS A 47 -11.76 4.77 14.69
C LYS A 47 -12.93 5.69 15.06
N LYS A 48 -12.63 6.97 15.15
CA LYS A 48 -13.56 7.99 15.65
C LYS A 48 -13.96 8.91 14.51
N VAL A 49 -15.26 9.07 14.32
CA VAL A 49 -15.84 9.99 13.34
C VAL A 49 -16.55 11.12 14.06
N ARG A 50 -16.35 12.34 13.57
CA ARG A 50 -17.12 13.50 14.00
C ARG A 50 -17.90 14.02 12.81
N LEU A 51 -19.22 13.98 12.92
CA LEU A 51 -20.14 14.61 11.98
C LEU A 51 -20.49 15.99 12.52
N THR A 52 -20.35 17.00 11.67
CA THR A 52 -20.77 18.37 11.95
C THR A 52 -21.81 18.76 10.90
N LEU A 53 -22.95 19.25 11.36
CA LEU A 53 -24.10 19.61 10.53
C LEU A 53 -24.46 21.06 10.83
N GLU A 54 -24.33 21.94 9.84
CA GLU A 54 -24.78 23.32 9.93
C GLU A 54 -26.04 23.49 9.07
N ILE A 55 -27.17 23.75 9.71
CA ILE A 55 -28.47 23.86 9.02
C ILE A 55 -28.79 25.34 8.79
N ALA A 56 -28.83 25.76 7.53
CA ALA A 56 -29.15 27.13 7.15
C ALA A 56 -30.59 27.51 7.54
N SER A 57 -31.54 26.58 7.39
CA SER A 57 -32.94 26.77 7.79
C SER A 57 -33.13 27.03 9.29
N GLU A 58 -32.17 26.61 10.13
CA GLU A 58 -32.22 26.81 11.58
C GLU A 58 -31.33 27.95 12.03
N ASN A 59 -31.15 28.96 11.18
CA ASN A 59 -30.31 30.13 11.44
C ASN A 59 -28.83 29.77 11.67
N GLY A 60 -28.33 28.78 10.93
CA GLY A 60 -26.92 28.33 11.02
C GLY A 60 -26.58 27.58 12.30
N LYS A 61 -27.56 26.91 12.93
CA LYS A 61 -27.27 26.06 14.09
C LYS A 61 -26.36 24.91 13.71
N ILE A 62 -25.36 24.68 14.56
CA ILE A 62 -24.34 23.66 14.35
C ILE A 62 -24.59 22.50 15.30
N TYR A 63 -24.82 21.32 14.75
CA TYR A 63 -24.96 20.08 15.48
C TYR A 63 -23.71 19.22 15.31
N ILE A 64 -23.27 18.58 16.38
CA ILE A 64 -22.09 17.71 16.38
C ILE A 64 -22.48 16.35 16.92
N ALA A 65 -22.26 15.31 16.09
CA ALA A 65 -22.32 13.92 16.51
C ALA A 65 -20.90 13.33 16.49
N THR A 66 -20.49 12.74 17.60
CA THR A 66 -19.22 12.04 17.74
C THR A 66 -19.49 10.55 17.90
N ILE A 67 -18.90 9.77 17.00
CA ILE A 67 -19.14 8.34 16.84
C ILE A 67 -17.80 7.63 16.96
N LYS A 68 -17.77 6.45 17.59
CA LYS A 68 -16.59 5.61 17.68
C LYS A 68 -16.98 4.17 17.41
N ASP A 69 -16.39 3.58 16.37
CA ASP A 69 -16.59 2.19 15.95
C ASP A 69 -18.07 1.73 15.95
N GLY A 70 -18.97 2.57 15.42
CA GLY A 70 -20.41 2.28 15.36
C GLY A 70 -21.24 2.61 16.60
N GLU A 71 -20.64 3.21 17.64
CA GLU A 71 -21.35 3.69 18.83
C GLU A 71 -21.36 5.23 18.92
N ILE A 72 -22.49 5.80 19.35
CA ILE A 72 -22.65 7.24 19.54
C ILE A 72 -22.06 7.62 20.91
N ILE A 73 -20.99 8.41 20.93
CA ILE A 73 -20.38 8.93 22.17
C ILE A 73 -21.07 10.20 22.63
N GLN A 74 -21.32 11.12 21.69
CA GLN A 74 -21.81 12.45 22.02
C GLN A 74 -22.64 13.02 20.90
N GLU A 75 -23.82 13.51 21.25
CA GLU A 75 -24.65 14.35 20.39
C GLU A 75 -24.91 15.66 21.11
N LYS A 76 -24.57 16.77 20.47
CA LYS A 76 -24.80 18.09 21.05
C LYS A 76 -25.09 19.14 19.99
N ASP A 77 -25.91 20.10 20.39
CA ASP A 77 -26.02 21.39 19.73
C ASP A 77 -24.85 22.27 20.20
N LEU A 78 -24.03 22.76 19.28
CA LEU A 78 -22.89 23.64 19.60
C LEU A 78 -23.36 25.05 19.95
N SER A 79 -24.45 25.53 19.35
CA SER A 79 -25.02 26.85 19.59
C SER A 79 -25.66 26.94 20.98
N SER A 80 -26.36 25.88 21.40
CA SER A 80 -26.97 25.82 22.74
C SER A 80 -26.10 25.16 23.80
N GLY A 81 -25.07 24.39 23.42
CA GLY A 81 -24.26 23.57 24.32
C GLY A 81 -24.99 22.36 24.93
N ARG A 82 -26.26 22.14 24.58
CA ARG A 82 -27.11 21.07 25.14
C ARG A 82 -26.90 19.76 24.41
N MET A 83 -27.00 18.65 25.14
CA MET A 83 -27.10 17.33 24.52
C MET A 83 -28.51 17.17 23.94
N VAL A 84 -28.57 16.91 22.63
CA VAL A 84 -29.82 16.84 21.86
C VAL A 84 -29.71 15.66 20.90
N PRO A 85 -30.76 14.84 20.74
CA PRO A 85 -30.75 13.76 19.75
C PRO A 85 -30.68 14.32 18.34
N ILE A 86 -29.60 14.00 17.61
CA ILE A 86 -29.33 14.57 16.27
C ILE A 86 -30.01 13.75 15.16
N TYR A 87 -30.53 12.56 15.47
CA TYR A 87 -31.14 11.66 14.49
C TYR A 87 -32.17 12.32 13.58
N SER A 88 -33.11 13.09 14.13
CA SER A 88 -34.16 13.75 13.34
C SER A 88 -33.62 14.84 12.40
N LYS A 89 -32.47 15.43 12.73
CA LYS A 89 -31.80 16.45 11.92
C LYS A 89 -30.91 15.84 10.85
N LEU A 90 -30.35 14.66 11.12
CA LEU A 90 -29.45 13.96 10.20
C LEU A 90 -30.21 13.08 9.20
N ALA A 91 -31.39 12.57 9.57
CA ALA A 91 -32.20 11.69 8.70
C ALA A 91 -32.43 12.23 7.27
N PRO A 92 -32.73 13.53 7.04
CA PRO A 92 -32.86 14.07 5.68
C PRO A 92 -31.57 14.00 4.85
N PHE A 93 -30.41 13.96 5.49
CA PHE A 93 -29.09 13.95 4.85
C PHE A 93 -28.47 12.55 4.80
N GLN A 94 -29.20 11.51 5.23
CA GLN A 94 -28.72 10.12 5.28
C GLN A 94 -28.16 9.66 3.93
N GLU A 95 -28.86 9.96 2.83
CA GLU A 95 -28.43 9.61 1.46
C GLU A 95 -27.13 10.33 1.07
N VAL A 96 -26.98 11.60 1.46
CA VAL A 96 -25.80 12.41 1.15
C VAL A 96 -24.58 11.88 1.91
N PHE A 97 -24.72 11.59 3.21
CA PHE A 97 -23.65 10.96 4.00
C PHE A 97 -23.30 9.55 3.49
N SER A 98 -24.29 8.80 3.00
CA SER A 98 -24.07 7.48 2.40
C SER A 98 -23.24 7.54 1.10
N CYS A 99 -23.18 8.69 0.44
CA CYS A 99 -22.38 8.93 -0.76
C CYS A 99 -20.95 9.44 -0.47
N LEU A 100 -20.49 9.38 0.80
CA LEU A 100 -19.12 9.75 1.17
C LEU A 100 -18.09 8.89 0.40
N PRO A 101 -16.99 9.49 -0.08
CA PRO A 101 -16.02 8.78 -0.93
C PRO A 101 -15.11 7.80 -0.16
N ASP A 102 -15.01 7.92 1.17
CA ASP A 102 -14.09 7.14 2.00
C ASP A 102 -14.80 5.94 2.68
N PRO A 103 -14.46 4.69 2.31
CA PRO A 103 -15.11 3.50 2.87
C PRO A 103 -14.74 3.27 4.35
N ASP A 104 -13.55 3.69 4.79
CA ASP A 104 -13.14 3.59 6.19
C ASP A 104 -14.01 4.46 7.11
N LEU A 105 -14.43 5.63 6.60
CA LEU A 105 -15.33 6.54 7.32
C LEU A 105 -16.73 5.91 7.43
N LEU A 106 -17.26 5.36 6.34
CA LEU A 106 -18.55 4.68 6.34
C LEU A 106 -18.56 3.42 7.22
N ASN A 107 -17.47 2.65 7.21
CA ASN A 107 -17.31 1.49 8.08
C ASN A 107 -17.30 1.88 9.57
N THR A 108 -16.62 2.98 9.93
CA THR A 108 -16.57 3.47 11.32
C THR A 108 -17.88 4.09 11.80
N LEU A 109 -18.72 4.60 10.88
CA LEU A 109 -20.10 4.99 11.18
C LEU A 109 -21.00 3.78 11.47
N GLY A 110 -20.64 2.58 10.99
CA GLY A 110 -21.27 1.33 11.42
C GLY A 110 -22.74 1.14 11.02
N GLY A 111 -23.32 2.00 10.17
CA GLY A 111 -24.75 1.98 9.85
C GLY A 111 -25.61 2.94 10.67
N LEU A 112 -24.99 3.75 11.53
CA LEU A 112 -25.71 4.71 12.37
C LEU A 112 -26.46 5.74 11.52
N TYR A 113 -27.60 6.20 12.04
CA TYR A 113 -28.51 7.12 11.35
C TYR A 113 -29.02 6.61 9.99
N GLY A 114 -28.94 5.30 9.75
CA GLY A 114 -29.29 4.68 8.48
C GLY A 114 -28.25 4.89 7.37
N ILE A 115 -27.09 5.49 7.66
CA ILE A 115 -26.03 5.72 6.68
C ILE A 115 -25.50 4.37 6.19
N SER A 116 -25.33 4.19 4.88
CA SER A 116 -24.83 2.93 4.33
C SER A 116 -23.36 2.69 4.72
N LYS A 117 -23.00 1.42 4.98
CA LYS A 117 -21.60 1.04 5.24
C LYS A 117 -20.73 1.07 3.98
N GLN A 118 -21.37 0.89 2.83
CA GLN A 118 -20.72 0.93 1.52
C GLN A 118 -21.10 2.25 0.84
N PRO A 119 -20.16 2.88 0.12
CA PRO A 119 -20.43 4.13 -0.57
C PRO A 119 -21.53 3.93 -1.63
N LEU A 120 -22.62 4.69 -1.51
CA LEU A 120 -23.66 4.78 -2.53
C LEU A 120 -23.19 5.68 -3.68
N GLY A 121 -23.58 5.32 -4.90
CA GLY A 121 -23.04 5.92 -6.12
C GLY A 121 -21.77 5.20 -6.55
N HIS A 122 -21.81 4.65 -7.76
CA HIS A 122 -20.73 3.85 -8.36
C HIS A 122 -19.38 4.43 -7.96
N VAL A 123 -18.59 3.66 -7.21
CA VAL A 123 -17.15 3.84 -7.20
C VAL A 123 -16.78 3.60 -8.65
N GLU A 124 -16.68 4.67 -9.43
CA GLU A 124 -15.55 4.77 -10.35
C GLU A 124 -14.34 4.58 -9.44
N GLU A 125 -14.05 3.31 -9.13
CA GLU A 125 -12.71 2.82 -9.08
C GLU A 125 -12.13 3.50 -10.31
N GLN A 126 -11.06 4.27 -10.13
CA GLN A 126 -10.19 4.49 -11.26
C GLN A 126 -9.72 3.08 -11.64
N THR A 127 -10.57 2.31 -12.32
CA THR A 127 -10.19 1.20 -13.15
C THR A 127 -9.29 1.90 -14.11
N HIS A 128 -7.98 1.83 -13.80
CA HIS A 128 -6.92 2.20 -14.70
C HIS A 128 -7.37 1.63 -16.03
N ARG A 129 -7.75 2.53 -16.93
CA ARG A 129 -8.39 2.10 -18.15
C ARG A 129 -7.36 1.19 -18.82
N PRO A 130 -7.70 -0.02 -19.26
CA PRO A 130 -6.69 -0.97 -19.71
C PRO A 130 -5.84 -0.41 -20.86
N TRP A 131 -6.31 0.61 -21.58
CA TRP A 131 -5.53 1.36 -22.57
C TRP A 131 -4.50 2.35 -22.00
N GLU A 132 -4.66 2.83 -20.76
CA GLU A 132 -3.65 3.65 -20.06
C GLU A 132 -2.47 2.81 -19.55
N THR A 133 -2.67 1.49 -19.40
CA THR A 133 -1.64 0.51 -19.01
C THR A 133 -1.23 -0.45 -20.13
N SER A 134 -1.94 -0.44 -21.26
CA SER A 134 -1.65 -1.27 -22.42
C SER A 134 -0.46 -0.71 -23.20
N THR A 135 0.68 -1.38 -23.06
CA THR A 135 1.85 -1.18 -23.92
C THR A 135 1.66 -1.72 -25.35
N ARG A 136 0.48 -2.27 -25.68
CA ARG A 136 0.26 -2.98 -26.95
C ARG A 136 0.33 -2.07 -28.17
N TYR A 137 0.02 -0.79 -28.04
CA TYR A 137 0.00 0.17 -29.16
C TYR A 137 1.02 1.32 -29.02
N ASP A 138 1.81 1.36 -27.94
CA ASP A 138 2.85 2.38 -27.71
C ASP A 138 3.87 2.44 -28.87
N HIS A 139 4.14 1.29 -29.50
CA HIS A 139 5.04 1.18 -30.65
C HIS A 139 4.45 1.77 -31.95
N ILE A 140 3.12 1.86 -32.08
CA ILE A 140 2.46 2.44 -33.26
C ILE A 140 2.48 3.97 -33.18
N PHE A 141 2.37 4.53 -31.97
CA PHE A 141 2.37 5.98 -31.75
C PHE A 141 3.77 6.57 -31.48
N GLY A 142 4.83 5.77 -31.60
CA GLY A 142 6.21 6.23 -31.39
C GLY A 142 6.50 6.75 -29.98
N ILE A 143 5.67 6.42 -28.99
CA ILE A 143 5.84 6.88 -27.61
C ILE A 143 6.90 6.00 -26.96
N ASN A 144 8.16 6.41 -27.09
CA ASN A 144 9.29 5.69 -26.53
C ASN A 144 9.43 6.00 -25.02
N ARG A 145 8.56 5.40 -24.20
CA ARG A 145 8.71 5.41 -22.73
C ARG A 145 9.80 4.43 -22.30
N GLU A 146 11.04 4.75 -22.63
CA GLU A 146 12.19 4.04 -22.10
C GLU A 146 12.23 4.23 -20.58
N LYS A 147 11.80 3.20 -19.84
CA LYS A 147 11.94 3.15 -18.39
C LYS A 147 13.43 3.24 -18.07
N THR A 148 13.84 4.36 -17.47
CA THR A 148 15.21 4.65 -17.08
C THR A 148 15.77 3.48 -16.26
N LEU A 149 17.06 3.16 -16.40
CA LEU A 149 17.74 2.11 -15.62
C LEU A 149 17.43 2.23 -14.11
N TRP A 150 17.38 3.45 -13.60
CA TRP A 150 17.00 3.76 -12.22
C TRP A 150 15.56 3.39 -11.86
N GLN A 151 14.57 3.61 -12.74
CA GLN A 151 13.19 3.18 -12.50
C GLN A 151 13.06 1.65 -12.54
N ARG A 152 13.90 0.93 -13.31
CA ARG A 152 13.99 -0.54 -13.26
C ARG A 152 14.59 -1.07 -11.96
N ILE A 153 15.53 -0.33 -11.36
CA ILE A 153 16.17 -0.69 -10.08
C ILE A 153 15.25 -0.34 -8.89
N PHE A 154 14.59 0.82 -8.91
CA PHE A 154 13.77 1.35 -7.81
C PHE A 154 12.27 1.04 -7.89
N SER A 155 11.79 0.39 -8.96
CA SER A 155 10.39 -0.08 -9.01
C SER A 155 10.18 -1.20 -8.00
N ARG A 156 9.79 -0.77 -6.79
CA ARG A 156 9.43 -1.53 -5.59
C ARG A 156 8.14 -2.38 -5.76
N ASN A 157 7.77 -2.67 -7.01
CA ASN A 157 6.61 -3.48 -7.41
C ASN A 157 7.00 -4.90 -7.87
N ARG A 158 8.10 -5.47 -7.35
CA ARG A 158 8.26 -6.93 -7.39
C ARG A 158 7.29 -7.51 -6.38
N LYS A 159 6.10 -7.91 -6.82
CA LYS A 159 5.12 -8.66 -6.01
C LYS A 159 5.80 -9.90 -5.43
N TYR A 160 6.29 -9.78 -4.20
CA TYR A 160 6.83 -10.89 -3.42
C TYR A 160 5.65 -11.74 -2.95
N LYS A 161 5.38 -12.85 -3.64
CA LYS A 161 4.30 -13.77 -3.24
C LYS A 161 4.70 -15.23 -3.09
N GLU A 162 5.94 -15.61 -3.36
CA GLU A 162 6.36 -17.01 -3.23
C GLU A 162 7.30 -17.22 -2.02
N PRO A 163 6.94 -18.13 -1.08
CA PRO A 163 7.79 -18.45 0.05
C PRO A 163 9.15 -18.98 -0.41
N TRP A 164 10.20 -18.72 0.37
CA TRP A 164 11.59 -19.05 0.01
C TRP A 164 11.82 -20.52 -0.35
N ILE A 165 11.09 -21.43 0.31
CA ILE A 165 11.16 -22.89 0.09
C ILE A 165 10.71 -23.28 -1.32
N VAL A 166 9.64 -22.67 -1.83
CA VAL A 166 9.12 -22.97 -3.18
C VAL A 166 10.10 -22.48 -4.25
N ARG A 167 10.76 -21.34 -4.00
CA ARG A 167 11.79 -20.80 -4.89
C ARG A 167 13.03 -21.67 -4.93
N VAL A 168 13.49 -22.19 -3.80
CA VAL A 168 14.63 -23.12 -3.72
C VAL A 168 14.28 -24.43 -4.43
N LYS A 169 13.10 -25.01 -4.19
CA LYS A 169 12.69 -26.27 -4.85
C LYS A 169 12.62 -26.15 -6.37
N LYS A 170 12.04 -25.07 -6.89
CA LYS A 170 11.91 -24.84 -8.34
C LYS A 170 13.27 -24.61 -9.03
N ARG A 171 14.26 -24.11 -8.29
CA ARG A 171 15.57 -23.70 -8.81
C ARG A 171 16.71 -24.63 -8.41
N PHE A 172 16.42 -25.69 -7.65
CA PHE A 172 17.40 -26.57 -7.03
C PHE A 172 18.50 -27.01 -8.00
N TRP A 173 18.13 -27.48 -9.19
CA TRP A 173 19.09 -27.93 -10.21
C TRP A 173 20.00 -26.82 -10.75
N SER A 174 19.45 -25.64 -11.01
CA SER A 174 20.23 -24.49 -11.50
C SER A 174 21.19 -23.97 -10.43
N GLU A 175 20.77 -23.96 -9.18
CA GLU A 175 21.59 -23.50 -8.05
C GLU A 175 22.68 -24.53 -7.71
N LEU A 176 22.36 -25.82 -7.80
CA LEU A 176 23.30 -26.91 -7.62
C LEU A 176 24.41 -26.87 -8.68
N GLN A 177 24.07 -26.61 -9.94
CA GLN A 177 25.05 -26.47 -11.02
C GLN A 177 26.02 -25.32 -10.76
N ASP A 178 25.52 -24.15 -10.37
CA ASP A 178 26.39 -23.01 -10.06
C ASP A 178 27.25 -23.27 -8.81
N LEU A 179 26.72 -23.99 -7.81
CA LEU A 179 27.47 -24.34 -6.61
C LEU A 179 28.60 -25.33 -6.92
N ILE A 180 28.32 -26.35 -7.73
CA ILE A 180 29.35 -27.29 -8.21
C ILE A 180 30.39 -26.56 -9.05
N LEU A 181 29.96 -25.71 -9.99
CA LEU A 181 30.88 -24.95 -10.84
C LEU A 181 31.80 -24.05 -10.01
N GLY A 182 31.25 -23.32 -9.03
CA GLY A 182 32.03 -22.46 -8.15
C GLY A 182 32.95 -23.21 -7.19
N ALA A 183 32.52 -24.37 -6.69
CA ALA A 183 33.36 -25.22 -5.86
C ALA A 183 34.50 -25.84 -6.67
N CYS A 184 34.22 -26.38 -7.86
CA CYS A 184 35.22 -26.95 -8.75
C CYS A 184 36.24 -25.91 -9.22
N SER A 185 35.82 -24.68 -9.53
CA SER A 185 36.75 -23.61 -9.92
C SER A 185 37.64 -23.18 -8.77
N ALA A 186 37.10 -23.04 -7.55
CA ALA A 186 37.89 -22.72 -6.36
C ALA A 186 38.87 -23.86 -5.99
N LEU A 187 38.43 -25.12 -6.10
CA LEU A 187 39.30 -26.28 -5.89
C LEU A 187 40.38 -26.40 -6.96
N GLY A 188 40.10 -26.04 -8.21
CA GLY A 188 41.11 -25.98 -9.27
C GLY A 188 42.21 -24.95 -8.96
N ILE A 189 41.83 -23.79 -8.42
CA ILE A 189 42.79 -22.77 -7.96
C ILE A 189 43.60 -23.31 -6.78
N TYR A 190 42.95 -23.98 -5.83
CA TYR A 190 43.65 -24.60 -4.72
C TYR A 190 44.64 -25.67 -5.18
N TYR A 191 44.28 -26.50 -6.16
CA TYR A 191 45.20 -27.50 -6.69
C TYR A 191 46.44 -26.88 -7.37
N ALA A 192 46.28 -25.72 -8.01
CA ALA A 192 47.37 -25.02 -8.68
C ALA A 192 48.35 -24.33 -7.71
N TYR A 193 47.84 -23.74 -6.63
CA TYR A 193 48.64 -22.93 -5.71
C TYR A 193 48.91 -23.62 -4.37
N THR A 194 48.17 -24.68 -4.04
CA THR A 194 48.20 -25.40 -2.76
C THR A 194 47.98 -24.54 -1.51
N ASP A 195 47.49 -23.30 -1.68
CA ASP A 195 47.32 -22.32 -0.62
C ASP A 195 45.85 -22.20 -0.16
N PHE A 196 45.62 -22.40 1.13
CA PHE A 196 44.30 -22.25 1.74
C PHE A 196 43.78 -20.81 1.72
N TYR A 197 44.68 -19.83 1.78
CA TYR A 197 44.35 -18.42 1.64
C TYR A 197 43.69 -18.11 0.28
N MET A 198 44.30 -18.61 -0.81
CA MET A 198 43.78 -18.42 -2.17
C MET A 198 42.48 -19.18 -2.40
N LEU A 199 42.30 -20.35 -1.77
CA LEU A 199 41.03 -21.08 -1.77
C LEU A 199 39.93 -20.25 -1.11
N GLY A 200 40.19 -19.68 0.07
CA GLY A 200 39.20 -18.87 0.79
C GLY A 200 38.80 -17.60 0.02
N PHE A 201 39.79 -16.91 -0.55
CA PHE A 201 39.56 -15.72 -1.38
C PHE A 201 38.77 -16.05 -2.65
N SER A 202 39.15 -17.10 -3.38
CA SER A 202 38.46 -17.49 -4.61
C SER A 202 37.00 -17.91 -4.38
N LEU A 203 36.70 -18.63 -3.30
CA LEU A 203 35.32 -18.96 -2.92
C LEU A 203 34.46 -17.71 -2.68
N ALA A 204 34.99 -16.71 -1.98
CA ALA A 204 34.29 -15.45 -1.74
C ALA A 204 34.03 -14.68 -3.05
N VAL A 205 35.04 -14.60 -3.92
CA VAL A 205 34.93 -13.95 -5.23
C VAL A 205 33.90 -14.66 -6.12
N PHE A 206 33.92 -16.00 -6.19
CA PHE A 206 32.92 -16.75 -6.96
C PHE A 206 31.50 -16.62 -6.37
N GLY A 207 31.37 -16.56 -5.05
CA GLY A 207 30.08 -16.29 -4.39
C GLY A 207 29.46 -14.95 -4.82
N LEU A 208 30.28 -13.90 -4.90
CA LEU A 208 29.85 -12.58 -5.38
C LEU A 208 29.60 -12.58 -6.89
N LEU A 209 30.45 -13.23 -7.69
CA LEU A 209 30.28 -13.31 -9.14
C LEU A 209 28.99 -14.04 -9.50
N PHE A 210 28.71 -15.21 -8.94
CA PHE A 210 27.47 -15.93 -9.26
C PHE A 210 26.23 -15.18 -8.75
N GLY A 211 26.28 -14.56 -7.57
CA GLY A 211 25.21 -13.68 -7.11
C GLY A 211 24.97 -12.49 -8.05
N GLY A 212 26.04 -11.88 -8.55
CA GLY A 212 26.00 -10.79 -9.52
C GLY A 212 25.53 -11.20 -10.90
N LEU A 213 25.97 -12.37 -11.41
CA LEU A 213 25.55 -12.93 -12.70
C LEU A 213 24.07 -13.31 -12.69
N ASP A 214 23.57 -13.86 -11.57
CA ASP A 214 22.15 -14.13 -11.40
C ASP A 214 21.31 -12.84 -11.48
N TRP A 215 21.83 -11.73 -10.94
CA TRP A 215 21.19 -10.43 -10.98
C TRP A 215 21.27 -9.76 -12.37
N MET A 216 22.46 -9.72 -12.98
CA MET A 216 22.75 -8.95 -14.19
C MET A 216 22.36 -9.68 -15.48
N LEU A 217 22.77 -10.94 -15.65
CA LEU A 217 22.55 -11.70 -16.89
C LEU A 217 21.21 -12.45 -16.85
N ARG A 218 20.93 -13.15 -15.75
CA ARG A 218 19.76 -14.02 -15.66
C ARG A 218 18.50 -13.27 -15.24
N LYS A 219 18.59 -11.98 -14.87
CA LYS A 219 17.50 -11.13 -14.38
C LYS A 219 16.70 -11.79 -13.24
N ARG A 220 17.36 -12.63 -12.45
CA ARG A 220 16.76 -13.38 -11.32
C ARG A 220 17.13 -12.69 -10.01
N ASN A 221 16.32 -12.91 -8.98
CA ASN A 221 16.73 -12.54 -7.62
C ASN A 221 17.85 -13.50 -7.19
N PRO A 222 19.03 -13.00 -6.78
CA PRO A 222 20.08 -13.85 -6.25
C PRO A 222 19.56 -14.54 -4.99
N LEU A 223 19.81 -15.84 -4.86
CA LEU A 223 19.55 -16.53 -3.61
C LEU A 223 20.62 -16.09 -2.60
N PHE A 224 20.23 -15.21 -1.67
CA PHE A 224 21.10 -14.77 -0.57
C PHE A 224 21.74 -15.95 0.17
N VAL A 225 21.04 -17.08 0.30
CA VAL A 225 21.54 -18.30 0.94
C VAL A 225 22.83 -18.81 0.26
N LYS A 226 22.89 -18.83 -1.07
CA LYS A 226 24.07 -19.29 -1.82
C LYS A 226 25.25 -18.34 -1.62
N VAL A 227 25.02 -17.03 -1.71
CA VAL A 227 26.07 -16.02 -1.49
C VAL A 227 26.63 -16.11 -0.07
N ILE A 228 25.76 -16.25 0.94
CA ILE A 228 26.16 -16.41 2.34
C ILE A 228 26.94 -17.72 2.54
N LEU A 229 26.54 -18.81 1.88
CA LEU A 229 27.26 -20.08 1.95
C LEU A 229 28.69 -19.94 1.39
N PHE A 230 28.86 -19.34 0.21
CA PHE A 230 30.19 -19.10 -0.37
C PHE A 230 31.04 -18.13 0.47
N MET A 231 30.43 -17.07 1.01
CA MET A 231 31.13 -16.11 1.87
C MET A 231 31.56 -16.73 3.21
N SER A 232 30.71 -17.54 3.83
CA SER A 232 31.03 -18.21 5.09
C SER A 232 32.11 -19.27 4.92
N LEU A 233 32.02 -20.11 3.89
CA LEU A 233 33.07 -21.07 3.55
C LEU A 233 34.38 -20.36 3.17
N GLY A 234 34.31 -19.34 2.31
CA GLY A 234 35.47 -18.54 1.92
C GLY A 234 36.16 -17.89 3.12
N SER A 235 35.38 -17.28 4.02
CA SER A 235 35.90 -16.68 5.26
C SER A 235 36.54 -17.71 6.17
N TYR A 236 35.94 -18.91 6.31
CA TYR A 236 36.51 -19.99 7.11
C TYR A 236 37.88 -20.44 6.56
N PHE A 237 37.96 -20.75 5.27
CA PHE A 237 39.21 -21.22 4.66
C PHE A 237 40.28 -20.13 4.60
N TYR A 238 39.88 -18.88 4.38
CA TYR A 238 40.79 -17.73 4.44
C TYR A 238 41.38 -17.57 5.84
N TYR A 239 40.54 -17.65 6.88
CA TYR A 239 41.01 -17.55 8.27
C TYR A 239 41.92 -18.72 8.65
N VAL A 240 41.57 -19.95 8.28
CA VAL A 240 42.41 -21.13 8.52
C VAL A 240 43.74 -21.01 7.78
N GLY A 241 43.71 -20.57 6.52
CA GLY A 241 44.91 -20.36 5.72
C GLY A 241 45.77 -19.19 6.16
N TYR A 242 45.24 -18.26 6.95
CA TYR A 242 46.03 -17.16 7.54
C TYR A 242 46.63 -17.53 8.90
N THR A 243 45.98 -18.44 9.65
CA THR A 243 46.35 -18.75 11.04
C THR A 243 47.16 -20.04 11.19
N ARG A 244 46.99 -21.01 10.29
CA ARG A 244 47.59 -22.35 10.42
C ARG A 244 48.61 -22.70 9.35
N TYR A 245 48.62 -21.95 8.25
CA TYR A 245 49.52 -22.10 7.11
C TYR A 245 50.10 -20.72 6.79
#